data_AF-A0AB39ID75-F1
#
_entry.id   AF-A0AB39ID75-F1
#
_cell.length_a   1.000
_cell.length_b   1.000
_cell.length_c   1.000
_cell.angle_alpha   90.00
_cell.angle_beta   90.00
_cell.angle_gamma   90.00
#
_symmetry.space_group_name_H-M   'P 1'
#
loop_
_entity.id
_entity.type
_entity.pdbx_description
1 polymer ?
#
loop_
_entity_poly.entity_id
_entity_poly.type
_entity_poly.pdbx_seq_one_letter_code
_entity_poly.pdbx_strand_id
1 'polypeptide(L)'
;MPNPLMDHFRLRPISEPDIDQVVENAGGKRAHPNADRREQPGADYVLGNCVIELKSLDDEGLAKPERQAKLAALFRPLNSDKPVVVLDRDSLPSSEQRNFDRILEGPIKTAISKARKQLKQSRLEHEETTTSIIWFINNGYTALDHDALLKLIAHRVRNDTNEVDGVIVSGCYFHSDSYDSFFLWPFEYVPINLDKNFPESDDLRRAWNDLADRSMTALMQQAPGKQDVKGPVVDTQFDIDNVTYVKPAPPIGVKSEFFRNGRPRLNSTGITTLPPVGLVFGNLSLGQWTTFHENLPNAQWLRTNHEDWKLGRADAAKQATDRQIFISIPVNWDAWLKWVGQQREHQHLTTHHYATHIFQERISVLLNEAKDIDRVKTLPNRYMLIVTEEIGQDKGNDISHAAIVVENSDGTQDFEEIFSNQRLFHEYAMILGCAHAIARNVEVVIWHKNKTYAWI
;
A
#
# COMPACT_ATOMS: atom_id res chain seq x y z
N MET A 1 11.42 13.99 0.99
CA MET A 1 12.39 13.59 2.04
C MET A 1 11.79 12.39 2.76
N PRO A 2 12.53 11.31 3.05
CA PRO A 2 11.98 10.20 3.81
C PRO A 2 11.62 10.69 5.22
N ASN A 3 10.44 10.32 5.69
CA ASN A 3 9.94 10.66 7.01
C ASN A 3 10.85 10.00 8.07
N PRO A 4 11.46 10.76 9.00
CA PRO A 4 12.29 10.18 10.03
C PRO A 4 11.37 9.71 11.15
N LEU A 5 10.90 8.47 11.14
CA LEU A 5 10.27 7.79 12.28
C LEU A 5 9.85 6.37 11.88
N MET A 6 10.85 5.50 11.71
CA MET A 6 10.86 4.08 12.08
C MET A 6 12.29 3.60 11.80
N ASP A 7 13.09 3.49 12.86
CA ASP A 7 14.48 3.05 12.81
C ASP A 7 14.49 1.53 12.58
N HIS A 8 14.31 1.14 11.32
CA HIS A 8 14.45 -0.25 10.93
C HIS A 8 15.92 -0.58 10.76
N PHE A 9 16.26 -1.85 10.97
CA PHE A 9 17.52 -2.40 10.49
C PHE A 9 17.76 -2.02 9.03
N ARG A 10 19.02 -1.86 8.68
CA ARG A 10 19.47 -1.70 7.31
C ARG A 10 20.47 -2.78 7.01
N LEU A 11 20.31 -3.41 5.86
CA LEU A 11 21.18 -4.48 5.40
C LEU A 11 22.08 -3.95 4.29
N ARG A 12 23.31 -4.45 4.26
CA ARG A 12 24.16 -4.37 3.08
C ARG A 12 23.55 -5.26 1.99
N PRO A 13 23.31 -4.76 0.78
CA PRO A 13 22.98 -5.61 -0.37
C PRO A 13 24.06 -6.68 -0.59
N ILE A 14 23.66 -7.85 -1.09
CA ILE A 14 24.60 -8.94 -1.35
C ILE A 14 25.42 -8.54 -2.57
N SER A 15 26.72 -8.37 -2.36
CA SER A 15 27.65 -7.95 -3.41
C SER A 15 28.31 -9.16 -4.08
N GLU A 16 28.87 -8.96 -5.26
CA GLU A 16 29.61 -9.99 -5.97
C GLU A 16 30.75 -10.62 -5.14
N PRO A 17 31.56 -9.86 -4.38
CA PRO A 17 32.55 -10.45 -3.45
C PRO A 17 31.97 -11.37 -2.36
N ASP A 18 30.70 -11.22 -2.00
CA ASP A 18 30.08 -12.14 -1.05
C ASP A 18 29.83 -13.50 -1.72
N ILE A 19 29.42 -13.46 -2.99
CA ILE A 19 29.20 -14.66 -3.80
C ILE A 19 30.52 -15.34 -4.13
N ASP A 20 31.59 -14.57 -4.39
CA ASP A 20 32.96 -15.08 -4.52
C ASP A 20 33.32 -15.97 -3.34
N GLN A 21 33.16 -15.43 -2.13
CA GLN A 21 33.47 -16.16 -0.91
C GLN A 21 32.60 -17.40 -0.73
N VAL A 22 31.31 -17.32 -1.08
CA VAL A 22 30.40 -18.47 -0.99
C VAL A 22 30.84 -19.59 -1.94
N VAL A 23 31.19 -19.25 -3.19
CA VAL A 23 31.65 -20.22 -4.17
C VAL A 23 33.00 -20.82 -3.77
N GLU A 24 33.94 -20.00 -3.30
CA GLU A 24 35.25 -20.48 -2.80
C GLU A 24 35.09 -21.42 -1.60
N ASN A 25 34.21 -21.08 -0.64
CA ASN A 25 33.91 -21.93 0.51
C ASN A 25 33.27 -23.27 0.13
N ALA A 26 32.55 -23.31 -0.99
CA ALA A 26 32.03 -24.54 -1.57
C ALA A 26 33.07 -25.33 -2.37
N GLY A 27 34.32 -24.84 -2.48
CA GLY A 27 35.40 -25.47 -3.24
C GLY A 27 35.46 -25.07 -4.72
N GLY A 28 34.69 -24.06 -5.11
CA GLY A 28 34.67 -23.50 -6.46
C GLY A 28 35.69 -22.38 -6.64
N LYS A 29 35.63 -21.73 -7.81
CA LYS A 29 36.48 -20.60 -8.18
C LYS A 29 35.81 -19.75 -9.25
N ARG A 30 36.32 -18.53 -9.46
CA ARG A 30 36.03 -17.76 -10.67
C ARG A 30 36.41 -18.54 -11.92
N ALA A 31 35.48 -18.64 -12.87
CA ALA A 31 35.76 -19.28 -14.15
C ALA A 31 36.82 -18.48 -14.94
N HIS A 32 36.67 -17.15 -14.91
CA HIS A 32 37.51 -16.23 -15.68
C HIS A 32 38.04 -15.08 -14.81
N PRO A 33 39.20 -15.25 -14.13
CA PRO A 33 39.77 -14.21 -13.26
C PRO A 33 40.11 -12.89 -13.96
N ASN A 34 40.21 -12.90 -15.30
CA ASN A 34 40.49 -11.72 -16.13
C ASN A 34 39.29 -11.31 -16.99
N ALA A 35 38.05 -11.52 -16.51
CA ALA A 35 36.81 -11.28 -17.26
C ALA A 35 36.76 -9.91 -17.95
N ASP A 36 37.24 -8.85 -17.29
CA ASP A 36 37.24 -7.47 -17.81
C ASP A 36 38.07 -7.26 -19.09
N ARG A 37 38.98 -8.19 -19.40
CA ARG A 37 39.89 -8.11 -20.56
C ARG A 37 39.46 -9.02 -21.71
N ARG A 38 38.31 -9.69 -21.60
CA ARG A 38 37.84 -10.67 -22.59
C ARG A 38 36.95 -10.01 -23.64
N GLU A 39 37.11 -10.44 -24.90
CA GLU A 39 36.19 -10.04 -25.99
C GLU A 39 34.85 -10.78 -25.91
N GLN A 40 34.85 -12.02 -25.40
CA GLN A 40 33.64 -12.82 -25.23
C GLN A 40 33.33 -13.02 -23.74
N PRO A 41 32.11 -12.67 -23.30
CA PRO A 41 31.70 -12.84 -21.91
C PRO A 41 31.47 -14.33 -21.60
N GLY A 42 32.03 -14.79 -20.48
CA GLY A 42 31.86 -16.14 -19.94
C GLY A 42 31.01 -16.15 -18.68
N ALA A 43 30.78 -17.35 -18.15
CA ALA A 43 30.22 -17.62 -16.84
C ALA A 43 31.09 -17.03 -15.73
N ASP A 44 30.50 -16.73 -14.58
CA ASP A 44 31.24 -16.15 -13.46
C ASP A 44 32.08 -17.19 -12.72
N TYR A 45 31.56 -18.41 -12.55
CA TYR A 45 32.14 -19.42 -11.67
C TYR A 45 32.22 -20.82 -12.29
N VAL A 46 33.17 -21.61 -11.77
CA VAL A 46 33.23 -23.06 -11.92
C VAL A 46 33.22 -23.70 -10.54
N LEU A 47 32.36 -24.71 -10.35
CA LEU A 47 32.27 -25.52 -9.14
C LEU A 47 32.06 -26.98 -9.53
N GLY A 48 33.03 -27.83 -9.22
CA GLY A 48 32.99 -29.25 -9.60
C GLY A 48 32.83 -29.43 -11.11
N ASN A 49 31.77 -30.12 -11.52
CA ASN A 49 31.42 -30.35 -12.92
C ASN A 49 30.55 -29.25 -13.54
N CYS A 50 30.39 -28.10 -12.89
CA CYS A 50 29.40 -27.10 -13.24
C CYS A 50 30.00 -25.73 -13.55
N VAL A 51 29.48 -25.06 -14.59
CA VAL A 51 29.64 -23.61 -14.78
C VAL A 51 28.41 -22.87 -14.26
N ILE A 52 28.63 -21.78 -13.54
CA ILE A 52 27.57 -20.98 -12.91
C ILE A 52 27.67 -19.54 -13.39
N GLU A 53 26.58 -19.01 -13.91
CA GLU A 53 26.41 -17.59 -14.22
C GLU A 53 25.56 -16.90 -13.16
N LEU A 54 26.05 -15.80 -12.62
CA LEU A 54 25.37 -14.98 -11.64
C LEU A 54 24.50 -13.92 -12.31
N LYS A 55 23.28 -13.72 -11.79
CA LYS A 55 22.39 -12.64 -12.17
C LYS A 55 21.78 -11.99 -10.93
N SER A 56 22.27 -10.80 -10.60
CA SER A 56 21.70 -9.98 -9.53
C SER A 56 20.48 -9.20 -10.03
N LEU A 57 19.40 -9.25 -9.26
CA LEU A 57 18.20 -8.44 -9.43
C LEU A 57 18.25 -7.30 -8.41
N ASP A 58 19.01 -6.25 -8.74
CA ASP A 58 19.25 -5.12 -7.82
C ASP A 58 18.17 -4.03 -7.91
N ASP A 59 17.54 -3.88 -9.08
CA ASP A 59 16.48 -2.89 -9.31
C ASP A 59 15.09 -3.45 -8.95
N GLU A 60 14.25 -2.60 -8.33
CA GLU A 60 12.82 -2.90 -8.18
C GLU A 60 12.19 -3.08 -9.56
N GLY A 61 11.51 -4.21 -9.77
CA GLY A 61 10.96 -4.58 -11.07
C GLY A 61 10.05 -3.50 -11.63
N LEU A 62 9.21 -2.90 -10.79
CA LEU A 62 8.24 -1.90 -11.21
C LEU A 62 8.78 -0.47 -11.29
N ALA A 63 10.09 -0.25 -11.08
CA ALA A 63 10.67 1.10 -11.12
C ALA A 63 10.77 1.71 -12.53
N LYS A 64 10.79 0.89 -13.59
CA LYS A 64 10.98 1.40 -14.96
C LYS A 64 9.68 2.01 -15.52
N PRO A 65 9.69 3.27 -16.01
CA PRO A 65 8.48 3.95 -16.51
C PRO A 65 7.73 3.20 -17.60
N GLU A 66 8.45 2.54 -18.53
CA GLU A 66 7.84 1.74 -19.59
C GLU A 66 6.99 0.58 -19.05
N ARG A 67 7.40 0.00 -17.92
CA ARG A 67 6.65 -1.09 -17.27
C ARG A 67 5.43 -0.55 -16.53
N GLN A 68 5.60 0.57 -15.84
CA GLN A 68 4.52 1.29 -15.17
C GLN A 68 3.42 1.66 -16.16
N ALA A 69 3.77 2.19 -17.34
CA ALA A 69 2.82 2.50 -18.40
C ALA A 69 2.05 1.26 -18.91
N LYS A 70 2.74 0.12 -19.09
CA LYS A 70 2.09 -1.13 -19.50
C LYS A 70 1.12 -1.67 -18.45
N LEU A 71 1.49 -1.59 -17.17
CA LEU A 71 0.61 -2.00 -16.07
C LEU A 71 -0.59 -1.05 -15.93
N ALA A 72 -0.38 0.25 -16.02
CA ALA A 72 -1.48 1.21 -16.03
C ALA A 72 -2.46 0.94 -17.19
N ALA A 73 -1.96 0.71 -18.40
CA ALA A 73 -2.79 0.37 -19.55
C ALA A 73 -3.59 -0.94 -19.36
N LEU A 74 -3.05 -1.90 -18.59
CA LEU A 74 -3.70 -3.17 -18.29
C LEU A 74 -4.82 -3.02 -17.25
N PHE A 75 -4.57 -2.29 -16.17
CA PHE A 75 -5.50 -2.20 -15.03
C PHE A 75 -6.51 -1.06 -15.13
N ARG A 76 -6.16 0.04 -15.82
CA ARG A 76 -7.02 1.24 -15.89
C ARG A 76 -8.40 0.98 -16.47
N PRO A 77 -8.56 0.20 -17.57
CA PRO A 77 -9.89 -0.07 -18.13
C PRO A 77 -10.84 -0.81 -17.17
N LEU A 78 -10.29 -1.56 -16.21
CA LEU A 78 -11.07 -2.30 -15.21
C LEU A 78 -11.37 -1.47 -13.95
N ASN A 79 -10.76 -0.28 -13.82
CA ASN A 79 -10.82 0.58 -12.63
C ASN A 79 -10.92 2.06 -13.05
N SER A 80 -11.84 2.40 -13.97
CA SER A 80 -11.90 3.71 -14.64
C SER A 80 -12.13 4.90 -13.70
N ASP A 81 -12.72 4.67 -12.54
CA ASP A 81 -13.19 5.73 -11.64
C ASP A 81 -12.46 5.68 -10.28
N LYS A 82 -11.58 4.70 -10.08
CA LYS A 82 -10.76 4.61 -8.87
C LYS A 82 -9.55 5.55 -8.96
N PRO A 83 -9.26 6.35 -7.92
CA PRO A 83 -8.05 7.18 -7.84
C PRO A 83 -6.81 6.38 -7.43
N VAL A 84 -7.01 5.20 -6.81
CA VAL A 84 -5.96 4.27 -6.44
C VAL A 84 -6.30 2.89 -7.02
N VAL A 85 -5.35 2.24 -7.66
CA VAL A 85 -5.54 0.94 -8.34
C VAL A 85 -4.54 -0.05 -7.79
N VAL A 86 -5.05 -1.16 -7.25
CA VAL A 86 -4.23 -2.25 -6.74
C VAL A 86 -3.78 -3.14 -7.90
N LEU A 87 -2.47 -3.33 -8.03
CA LEU A 87 -1.83 -4.19 -9.02
C LEU A 87 -1.84 -5.64 -8.54
N ASP A 88 -3.03 -6.23 -8.50
CA ASP A 88 -3.21 -7.64 -8.15
C ASP A 88 -3.48 -8.49 -9.39
N ARG A 89 -2.69 -9.55 -9.56
CA ARG A 89 -2.82 -10.50 -10.66
C ARG A 89 -4.18 -11.19 -10.64
N ASP A 90 -4.65 -11.59 -9.47
CA ASP A 90 -5.84 -12.43 -9.34
C ASP A 90 -7.14 -11.63 -9.50
N SER A 91 -7.06 -10.30 -9.34
CA SER A 91 -8.12 -9.37 -9.72
C SER A 91 -8.35 -9.24 -11.24
N LEU A 92 -7.40 -9.69 -12.07
CA LEU A 92 -7.51 -9.62 -13.53
C LEU A 92 -8.31 -10.81 -14.10
N PRO A 93 -9.08 -10.60 -15.18
CA PRO A 93 -9.65 -11.69 -15.97
C PRO A 93 -8.55 -12.66 -16.44
N SER A 94 -8.86 -13.95 -16.52
CA SER A 94 -7.88 -14.99 -16.89
C SER A 94 -7.16 -14.74 -18.22
N SER A 95 -7.80 -14.04 -19.17
CA SER A 95 -7.20 -13.61 -20.44
C SER A 95 -6.07 -12.59 -20.27
N GLU A 96 -6.20 -11.71 -19.27
CA GLU A 96 -5.27 -10.61 -19.00
C GLU A 96 -4.17 -10.97 -18.00
N GLN A 97 -4.37 -12.00 -17.18
CA GLN A 97 -3.32 -12.52 -16.27
C GLN A 97 -2.01 -12.85 -17.02
N ARG A 98 -2.11 -13.40 -18.23
CA ARG A 98 -0.93 -13.68 -19.07
C ARG A 98 -0.20 -12.42 -19.52
N ASN A 99 -0.94 -11.33 -19.76
CA ASN A 99 -0.33 -10.05 -20.13
C ASN A 99 0.40 -9.45 -18.94
N PHE A 100 -0.17 -9.54 -17.74
CA PHE A 100 0.49 -9.16 -16.49
C PHE A 100 1.81 -9.92 -16.30
N ASP A 101 1.76 -11.26 -16.36
CA ASP A 101 2.93 -12.13 -16.21
C ASP A 101 4.03 -11.74 -17.21
N ARG A 102 3.67 -11.55 -18.49
CA ARG A 102 4.61 -11.14 -19.55
C ARG A 102 5.28 -9.77 -19.28
N ILE A 103 4.56 -8.83 -18.66
CA ILE A 103 5.10 -7.50 -18.31
C ILE A 103 6.17 -7.64 -17.21
N LEU A 104 5.93 -8.48 -16.20
CA LEU A 104 6.87 -8.73 -15.11
C LEU A 104 8.09 -9.57 -15.53
N GLU A 105 7.90 -10.49 -16.47
CA GLU A 105 8.94 -11.42 -16.96
C GLU A 105 10.04 -10.75 -17.81
N GLY A 106 9.79 -9.57 -18.38
CA GLY A 106 10.68 -8.93 -19.36
C GLY A 106 12.17 -8.90 -18.96
N PRO A 107 12.53 -8.38 -17.75
CA PRO A 107 13.92 -8.35 -17.29
C PRO A 107 14.52 -9.74 -17.09
N ILE A 108 13.74 -10.67 -16.54
CA ILE A 108 14.18 -12.05 -16.28
C ILE A 108 14.52 -12.72 -17.60
N LYS A 109 13.67 -12.54 -18.62
CA LYS A 109 13.92 -13.05 -19.97
C LYS A 109 15.23 -12.51 -20.57
N THR A 110 15.50 -11.21 -20.42
CA THR A 110 16.76 -10.61 -20.87
C THR A 110 17.95 -11.17 -20.10
N ALA A 111 17.84 -11.36 -18.78
CA ALA A 111 18.89 -11.94 -17.96
C ALA A 111 19.21 -13.39 -18.38
N ILE A 112 18.19 -14.23 -18.57
CA ILE A 112 18.33 -15.61 -19.06
C ILE A 112 18.97 -15.64 -20.44
N SER A 113 18.54 -14.76 -21.36
CA SER A 113 19.10 -14.71 -22.72
C SER A 113 20.57 -14.29 -22.75
N LYS A 114 21.05 -13.51 -21.78
CA LYS A 114 22.48 -13.19 -21.62
C LYS A 114 23.22 -14.37 -21.00
N ALA A 115 22.69 -14.91 -19.90
CA ALA A 115 23.29 -16.00 -19.16
C ALA A 115 23.53 -17.24 -20.02
N ARG A 116 22.56 -17.64 -20.86
CA ARG A 116 22.74 -18.80 -21.74
C ARG A 116 23.91 -18.66 -22.71
N LYS A 117 24.23 -17.44 -23.17
CA LYS A 117 25.37 -17.20 -24.08
C LYS A 117 26.69 -17.38 -23.35
N GLN A 118 26.76 -16.84 -22.14
CA GLN A 118 27.92 -16.91 -21.25
C GLN A 118 28.21 -18.36 -20.82
N LEU A 119 27.18 -19.08 -20.40
CA LEU A 119 27.27 -20.50 -20.03
C LEU A 119 27.72 -21.37 -21.20
N LYS A 120 27.14 -21.16 -22.39
CA LYS A 120 27.55 -21.89 -23.60
C LYS A 120 29.02 -21.66 -23.94
N GLN A 121 29.48 -20.41 -23.86
CA GLN A 121 30.87 -20.08 -24.12
C GLN A 121 31.80 -20.74 -23.10
N SER A 122 31.47 -20.67 -21.81
CA SER A 122 32.30 -21.25 -20.76
C SER A 122 32.34 -22.78 -20.78
N ARG A 123 31.25 -23.45 -21.18
CA ARG A 123 31.28 -24.90 -21.40
C ARG A 123 32.23 -25.35 -22.50
N LEU A 124 32.50 -24.49 -23.49
CA LEU A 124 33.51 -24.77 -24.53
C LEU A 124 34.94 -24.56 -24.02
N GLU A 125 35.11 -23.73 -22.99
CA GLU A 125 36.42 -23.36 -22.43
C GLU A 125 36.82 -24.24 -21.24
N HIS A 126 35.84 -24.85 -20.57
CA HIS A 126 35.99 -25.75 -19.43
C HIS A 126 35.40 -27.12 -19.78
N GLU A 127 36.15 -27.92 -20.55
CA GLU A 127 35.70 -29.23 -21.07
C GLU A 127 35.35 -30.24 -19.95
N GLU A 128 35.90 -30.05 -18.75
CA GLU A 128 35.57 -30.82 -17.55
C GLU A 128 34.15 -30.57 -17.03
N THR A 129 33.50 -29.50 -17.46
CA THR A 129 32.16 -29.11 -17.02
C THR A 129 31.07 -29.73 -17.88
N THR A 130 30.06 -30.30 -17.23
CA THR A 130 28.98 -31.04 -17.88
C THR A 130 27.59 -30.45 -17.63
N THR A 131 27.50 -29.48 -16.70
CA THR A 131 26.25 -28.89 -16.20
C THR A 131 26.32 -27.36 -16.24
N SER A 132 25.27 -26.70 -16.74
CA SER A 132 25.12 -25.24 -16.77
C SER A 132 24.09 -24.76 -15.76
N ILE A 133 24.46 -23.84 -14.86
CA ILE A 133 23.54 -23.29 -13.86
C ILE A 133 23.45 -21.76 -13.98
N ILE A 134 22.24 -21.21 -13.83
CA ILE A 134 22.06 -19.78 -13.59
C ILE A 134 21.71 -19.57 -12.13
N TRP A 135 22.45 -18.69 -11.45
CA TRP A 135 22.18 -18.30 -10.07
C TRP A 135 21.64 -16.87 -10.02
N PHE A 136 20.36 -16.72 -9.65
CA PHE A 136 19.73 -15.43 -9.41
C PHE A 136 19.85 -15.00 -7.94
N ILE A 137 20.30 -13.77 -7.72
CA ILE A 137 20.31 -13.12 -6.40
C ILE A 137 19.24 -12.03 -6.38
N ASN A 138 18.23 -12.18 -5.52
CA ASN A 138 17.24 -11.13 -5.30
C ASN A 138 17.75 -10.11 -4.26
N ASN A 139 18.28 -8.99 -4.76
CA ASN A 139 18.75 -7.89 -3.94
C ASN A 139 17.70 -6.79 -3.74
N GLY A 140 16.84 -6.55 -4.73
CA GLY A 140 15.91 -5.42 -4.71
C GLY A 140 14.58 -5.62 -5.44
N TYR A 141 14.29 -6.83 -5.97
CA TYR A 141 13.01 -7.13 -6.61
C TYR A 141 11.98 -7.53 -5.55
N THR A 142 11.27 -6.56 -4.98
CA THR A 142 10.34 -6.80 -3.87
C THR A 142 8.88 -6.99 -4.30
N ALA A 143 8.56 -6.71 -5.57
CA ALA A 143 7.22 -6.91 -6.12
C ALA A 143 6.74 -8.37 -6.13
N LEU A 144 7.65 -9.36 -6.07
CA LEU A 144 7.35 -10.79 -6.02
C LEU A 144 7.99 -11.39 -4.76
N ASP A 145 7.28 -12.32 -4.12
CA ASP A 145 7.89 -13.17 -3.10
C ASP A 145 8.85 -14.20 -3.71
N HIS A 146 9.59 -14.91 -2.85
CA HIS A 146 10.60 -15.88 -3.28
C HIS A 146 10.00 -16.99 -4.15
N ASP A 147 8.86 -17.56 -3.76
CA ASP A 147 8.24 -18.69 -4.46
C ASP A 147 7.71 -18.28 -5.83
N ALA A 148 7.11 -17.10 -5.93
CA ALA A 148 6.62 -16.53 -7.18
C ALA A 148 7.80 -16.26 -8.12
N LEU A 149 8.89 -15.66 -7.62
CA LEU A 149 10.09 -15.42 -8.41
C LEU A 149 10.75 -16.74 -8.88
N LEU A 150 10.85 -17.74 -7.99
CA LEU A 150 11.39 -19.06 -8.30
C LEU A 150 10.58 -19.76 -9.40
N LYS A 151 9.25 -19.79 -9.27
CA LYS A 151 8.34 -20.36 -10.27
C LYS A 151 8.48 -19.64 -11.61
N LEU A 152 8.56 -18.31 -11.60
CA LEU A 152 8.69 -17.49 -12.80
C LEU A 152 9.99 -17.77 -13.55
N ILE A 153 11.12 -17.78 -12.83
CA ILE A 153 12.45 -18.06 -13.40
C ILE A 153 12.50 -19.48 -13.93
N ALA A 154 12.09 -20.49 -13.15
CA ALA A 154 12.12 -21.88 -13.56
C ALA A 154 11.21 -22.13 -14.78
N HIS A 155 10.02 -21.54 -14.81
CA HIS A 155 9.13 -21.60 -15.98
C HIS A 155 9.78 -21.00 -17.22
N ARG A 156 10.42 -19.83 -17.08
CA ARG A 156 11.09 -19.16 -18.20
C ARG A 156 12.28 -19.92 -18.73
N VAL A 157 13.15 -20.44 -17.86
CA VAL A 157 14.32 -21.20 -18.29
C VAL A 157 13.88 -22.46 -19.06
N ARG A 158 12.88 -23.21 -18.58
CA ARG A 158 12.33 -24.39 -19.27
C ARG A 158 11.83 -24.08 -20.68
N ASN A 159 11.29 -22.89 -20.91
CA ASN A 159 10.66 -22.53 -22.19
C ASN A 159 11.59 -21.78 -23.14
N ASP A 160 12.58 -21.05 -22.63
CA ASP A 160 13.39 -20.12 -23.42
C ASP A 160 14.76 -20.72 -23.83
N THR A 161 15.23 -21.81 -23.20
CA THR A 161 16.53 -22.41 -23.52
C THR A 161 16.69 -23.86 -23.04
N ASN A 162 17.45 -24.66 -23.81
CA ASN A 162 17.91 -26.01 -23.43
C ASN A 162 19.39 -26.02 -22.99
N GLU A 163 20.04 -24.86 -22.90
CA GLU A 163 21.47 -24.73 -22.60
C GLU A 163 21.74 -24.59 -21.08
N VAL A 164 20.67 -24.62 -20.28
CA VAL A 164 20.68 -24.44 -18.83
C VAL A 164 20.07 -25.68 -18.20
N ASP A 165 20.83 -26.33 -17.32
CA ASP A 165 20.48 -27.60 -16.71
C ASP A 165 19.84 -27.42 -15.33
N GLY A 166 19.99 -26.24 -14.71
CA GLY A 166 19.39 -25.93 -13.42
C GLY A 166 19.43 -24.44 -13.11
N VAL A 167 18.60 -24.03 -12.15
CA VAL A 167 18.56 -22.66 -11.65
C VAL A 167 18.66 -22.63 -10.14
N ILE A 168 19.38 -21.65 -9.62
CA ILE A 168 19.40 -21.32 -8.20
C ILE A 168 18.76 -19.96 -8.04
N VAL A 169 17.87 -19.82 -7.07
CA VAL A 169 17.36 -18.51 -6.64
C VAL A 169 17.68 -18.35 -5.17
N SER A 170 18.36 -17.27 -4.83
CA SER A 170 18.62 -16.90 -3.44
C SER A 170 18.47 -15.40 -3.24
N GLY A 171 18.54 -14.96 -1.99
CA GLY A 171 18.47 -13.54 -1.65
C GLY A 171 18.27 -13.34 -0.16
N CYS A 172 18.16 -12.08 0.25
CA CYS A 172 17.79 -11.71 1.61
C CYS A 172 16.47 -10.94 1.59
N TYR A 173 15.39 -11.53 2.11
CA TYR A 173 14.07 -10.90 2.20
C TYR A 173 13.89 -10.42 3.62
N PHE A 174 13.91 -9.11 3.80
CA PHE A 174 13.72 -8.47 5.08
C PHE A 174 12.30 -7.93 5.17
N HIS A 175 11.50 -8.44 6.09
CA HIS A 175 10.18 -7.91 6.41
C HIS A 175 10.19 -7.32 7.81
N SER A 176 9.52 -6.19 8.01
CA SER A 176 9.35 -5.61 9.33
C SER A 176 8.05 -4.85 9.41
N ASP A 177 7.43 -4.87 10.59
CA ASP A 177 6.28 -4.04 10.94
C ASP A 177 6.62 -3.01 12.04
N SER A 178 7.91 -2.71 12.20
CA SER A 178 8.54 -1.92 13.27
C SER A 178 8.68 -2.59 14.63
N TYR A 179 7.86 -3.59 14.95
CA TYR A 179 7.98 -4.36 16.19
C TYR A 179 8.79 -5.63 15.95
N ASP A 180 8.34 -6.44 15.00
CA ASP A 180 9.01 -7.67 14.56
C ASP A 180 9.86 -7.41 13.30
N SER A 181 10.93 -8.19 13.17
CA SER A 181 11.81 -8.20 12.01
C SER A 181 12.09 -9.64 11.60
N PHE A 182 11.76 -9.97 10.35
CA PHE A 182 11.94 -11.28 9.76
C PHE A 182 12.98 -11.19 8.66
N PHE A 183 14.06 -11.95 8.79
CA PHE A 183 15.14 -12.03 7.80
C PHE A 183 15.13 -13.43 7.20
N LEU A 184 14.74 -13.54 5.94
CA LEU A 184 14.69 -14.81 5.23
C LEU A 184 15.83 -14.85 4.21
N TRP A 185 16.67 -15.88 4.31
CA TRP A 185 17.82 -16.09 3.43
C TRP A 185 17.66 -17.36 2.58
N PRO A 186 16.59 -17.46 1.76
CA PRO A 186 16.34 -18.68 1.00
C PRO A 186 17.48 -18.96 0.00
N PHE A 187 17.70 -20.24 -0.24
CA PHE A 187 18.53 -20.76 -1.32
C PHE A 187 17.79 -21.96 -1.89
N GLU A 188 17.26 -21.82 -3.10
CA GLU A 188 16.51 -22.90 -3.74
C GLU A 188 17.14 -23.27 -5.07
N TYR A 189 17.50 -24.54 -5.19
CA TYR A 189 17.99 -25.14 -6.43
C TYR A 189 16.85 -25.92 -7.08
N VAL A 190 16.54 -25.57 -8.34
CA VAL A 190 15.55 -26.26 -9.15
C VAL A 190 16.26 -26.89 -10.34
N PRO A 191 16.33 -28.24 -10.42
CA PRO A 191 16.83 -28.90 -11.61
C PRO A 191 15.86 -28.67 -12.78
N ILE A 192 16.43 -28.33 -13.94
CA ILE A 192 15.70 -28.11 -15.20
C ILE A 192 15.87 -29.33 -16.09
N ASN A 193 17.11 -29.81 -16.20
CA ASN A 193 17.46 -31.03 -16.90
C ASN A 193 17.76 -32.13 -15.88
N LEU A 194 16.86 -33.10 -15.75
CA LEU A 194 16.96 -34.17 -14.75
C LEU A 194 18.08 -35.17 -15.03
N ASP A 195 18.59 -35.21 -16.28
CA ASP A 195 19.69 -36.10 -16.68
C ASP A 195 21.06 -35.53 -16.28
N LYS A 196 21.10 -34.26 -15.83
CA LYS A 196 22.32 -33.55 -15.46
C LYS A 196 22.30 -33.26 -13.97
N ASN A 197 23.17 -33.94 -13.24
CA ASN A 197 23.29 -33.74 -11.80
C ASN A 197 24.20 -32.54 -11.47
N PHE A 198 23.92 -31.91 -10.33
CA PHE A 198 24.77 -30.91 -9.69
C PHE A 198 25.06 -31.33 -8.23
N PRO A 199 26.02 -32.24 -8.02
CA PRO A 199 26.33 -32.81 -6.70
C PRO A 199 26.71 -31.76 -5.65
N GLU A 200 27.39 -30.69 -6.07
CA GLU A 200 27.92 -29.64 -5.19
C GLU A 200 26.85 -28.64 -4.73
N SER A 201 25.57 -28.85 -5.09
CA SER A 201 24.46 -27.97 -4.68
C SER A 201 24.29 -27.86 -3.16
N ASP A 202 24.50 -28.95 -2.42
CA ASP A 202 24.41 -28.95 -0.95
C ASP A 202 25.60 -28.23 -0.30
N ASP A 203 26.80 -28.34 -0.89
CA ASP A 203 27.99 -27.63 -0.42
C ASP A 203 27.81 -26.11 -0.62
N LEU A 204 27.27 -25.72 -1.78
CA LEU A 204 26.96 -24.34 -2.08
C LEU A 204 25.86 -23.78 -1.17
N ARG A 205 24.82 -24.57 -0.87
CA ARG A 205 23.77 -24.21 0.10
C ARG A 205 24.34 -24.01 1.51
N ARG A 206 25.26 -24.88 1.96
CA ARG A 206 25.93 -24.73 3.25
C ARG A 206 26.74 -23.44 3.32
N ALA A 207 27.55 -23.17 2.30
CA ALA A 207 28.33 -21.94 2.22
C ALA A 207 27.46 -20.67 2.17
N TRP A 208 26.28 -20.74 1.54
CA TRP A 208 25.28 -19.66 1.58
C TRP A 208 24.72 -19.43 2.98
N ASN A 209 24.39 -20.50 3.72
CA ASN A 209 23.93 -20.38 5.11
C ASN A 209 25.00 -19.75 6.00
N ASP A 210 26.28 -20.09 5.80
CA ASP A 210 27.39 -19.45 6.52
C ASP A 210 27.52 -17.95 6.20
N LEU A 211 27.21 -17.53 4.97
CA LEU A 211 27.11 -16.10 4.63
C LEU A 211 25.95 -15.43 5.37
N ALA A 212 24.78 -16.08 5.42
CA ALA A 212 23.61 -15.57 6.12
C ALA A 212 23.92 -15.40 7.62
N ASP A 213 24.51 -16.40 8.27
CA ASP A 213 24.87 -16.36 9.69
C ASP A 213 25.87 -15.25 10.01
N ARG A 214 26.91 -15.10 9.17
CA ARG A 214 27.87 -14.00 9.31
C ARG A 214 27.21 -12.64 9.13
N SER A 215 26.33 -12.50 8.15
CA SER A 215 25.62 -11.25 7.86
C SER A 215 24.68 -10.87 9.00
N MET A 216 23.91 -11.82 9.53
CA MET A 216 23.01 -11.60 10.65
C MET A 216 23.77 -11.33 11.95
N THR A 217 24.89 -12.01 12.18
CA THR A 217 25.76 -11.75 13.35
C THR A 217 26.31 -10.33 13.29
N ALA A 218 26.80 -9.88 12.12
CA ALA A 218 27.30 -8.52 11.94
C ALA A 218 26.19 -7.47 12.17
N LEU A 219 24.99 -7.70 11.64
CA LEU A 219 23.82 -6.83 11.82
C LEU A 219 23.45 -6.64 13.30
N MET A 220 23.55 -7.69 14.11
CA MET A 220 23.22 -7.63 15.54
C MET A 220 24.32 -6.97 16.38
N GLN A 221 25.56 -6.92 15.88
CA GLN A 221 26.72 -6.42 16.62
C GLN A 221 27.13 -5.00 16.25
N GLN A 222 26.76 -4.52 15.06
CA GLN A 222 27.27 -3.28 14.50
C GLN A 222 26.14 -2.31 14.18
N ALA A 223 26.38 -1.02 14.42
CA ALA A 223 25.46 0.01 13.93
C ALA A 223 25.51 0.06 12.39
N PRO A 224 24.40 0.42 11.72
CA PRO A 224 24.36 0.51 10.26
C PRO A 224 25.47 1.41 9.71
N GLY A 225 26.29 0.86 8.82
CA GLY A 225 27.29 1.58 8.05
C GLY A 225 26.70 2.28 6.83
N LYS A 226 27.53 3.06 6.11
CA LYS A 226 27.11 3.79 4.90
C LYS A 226 26.64 2.90 3.74
N GLN A 227 27.01 1.62 3.74
CA GLN A 227 26.65 0.65 2.71
C GLN A 227 25.34 -0.09 3.04
N ASP A 228 24.79 0.10 4.24
CA ASP A 228 23.56 -0.54 4.68
C ASP A 228 22.38 0.29 4.19
N VAL A 229 21.92 -0.02 2.98
CA VAL A 229 20.87 0.73 2.28
C VAL A 229 19.57 -0.06 2.13
N LYS A 230 19.62 -1.39 2.25
CA LYS A 230 18.45 -2.24 2.04
C LYS A 230 17.56 -2.24 3.27
N GLY A 231 16.36 -1.69 3.12
CA GLY A 231 15.31 -1.65 4.14
C GLY A 231 14.36 -2.85 4.05
N PRO A 232 13.29 -2.85 4.87
CA PRO A 232 12.27 -3.88 4.78
C PRO A 232 11.52 -3.79 3.44
N VAL A 233 10.89 -4.90 3.05
CA VAL A 233 9.98 -4.97 1.90
C VAL A 233 8.79 -4.05 2.16
N VAL A 234 8.58 -3.12 1.22
CA VAL A 234 7.52 -2.11 1.27
C VAL A 234 6.65 -2.17 0.02
N ASP A 235 5.49 -1.51 0.08
CA ASP A 235 4.65 -1.35 -1.11
C ASP A 235 5.42 -0.69 -2.25
N THR A 236 5.20 -1.15 -3.46
CA THR A 236 5.68 -0.45 -4.65
C THR A 236 4.57 0.40 -5.23
N GLN A 237 4.81 1.70 -5.44
CA GLN A 237 3.80 2.62 -5.95
C GLN A 237 4.35 3.58 -7.01
N PHE A 238 3.48 3.99 -7.93
CA PHE A 238 3.75 5.01 -8.95
C PHE A 238 2.47 5.71 -9.40
N ASP A 239 2.61 6.92 -9.94
CA ASP A 239 1.48 7.73 -10.41
C ASP A 239 1.50 7.89 -11.94
N ILE A 240 0.36 7.67 -12.59
CA ILE A 240 0.13 7.97 -14.01
C ILE A 240 -1.23 8.63 -14.15
N ASP A 241 -1.28 9.78 -14.82
CA ASP A 241 -2.53 10.54 -15.07
C ASP A 241 -3.36 10.81 -13.80
N ASN A 242 -2.71 11.19 -12.70
CA ASN A 242 -3.29 11.40 -11.37
C ASN A 242 -3.94 10.17 -10.72
N VAL A 243 -3.64 8.97 -11.21
CA VAL A 243 -4.04 7.70 -10.60
C VAL A 243 -2.81 7.05 -9.97
N THR A 244 -2.94 6.67 -8.71
CA THR A 244 -1.88 5.95 -7.98
C THR A 244 -2.05 4.45 -8.20
N TYR A 245 -1.02 3.79 -8.71
CA TYR A 245 -0.99 2.33 -8.84
C TYR A 245 -0.13 1.77 -7.73
N VAL A 246 -0.66 0.80 -6.99
CA VAL A 246 -0.01 0.22 -5.81
C VAL A 246 0.09 -1.29 -5.98
N LYS A 247 1.30 -1.83 -5.88
CA LYS A 247 1.53 -3.25 -5.63
C LYS A 247 1.81 -3.39 -4.13
N PRO A 248 0.85 -3.89 -3.33
CA PRO A 248 1.09 -4.13 -1.92
C PRO A 248 2.27 -5.08 -1.72
N ALA A 249 3.04 -4.81 -0.67
CA ALA A 249 4.08 -5.71 -0.19
C ALA A 249 3.51 -7.13 -0.01
N PRO A 250 4.27 -8.18 -0.38
CA PRO A 250 3.89 -9.53 -0.01
C PRO A 250 3.62 -9.65 1.50
N PRO A 251 2.55 -10.36 1.91
CA PRO A 251 2.18 -10.48 3.33
C PRO A 251 3.31 -11.07 4.17
N ILE A 252 3.48 -10.55 5.39
CA ILE A 252 4.38 -11.15 6.39
C ILE A 252 3.67 -12.37 6.99
N GLY A 253 3.83 -13.54 6.36
CA GLY A 253 3.37 -14.82 6.91
C GLY A 253 1.95 -14.76 7.49
N VAL A 254 1.83 -14.93 8.80
CA VAL A 254 0.54 -14.89 9.53
C VAL A 254 0.21 -13.51 10.09
N LYS A 255 -1.09 -13.28 10.36
CA LYS A 255 -1.58 -12.05 11.03
C LYS A 255 -0.85 -11.82 12.36
N SER A 256 -0.55 -10.55 12.66
CA SER A 256 0.12 -10.20 13.92
C SER A 256 -0.78 -10.46 15.13
N GLU A 257 -0.29 -11.19 16.13
CA GLU A 257 -0.96 -11.34 17.43
C GLU A 257 -0.80 -10.09 18.31
N PHE A 258 0.28 -9.33 18.11
CA PHE A 258 0.57 -8.08 18.81
C PHE A 258 -0.35 -6.96 18.31
N PHE A 259 -0.41 -6.77 16.99
CA PHE A 259 -1.25 -5.76 16.35
C PHE A 259 -2.65 -6.31 16.02
N ARG A 260 -3.45 -6.57 17.06
CA ARG A 260 -4.78 -7.20 16.96
C ARG A 260 -5.76 -6.50 15.99
N ASN A 261 -5.58 -5.21 15.72
CA ASN A 261 -6.47 -4.42 14.87
C ASN A 261 -5.87 -4.09 13.49
N GLY A 262 -4.72 -4.66 13.16
CA GLY A 262 -3.93 -4.31 11.96
C GLY A 262 -2.62 -3.64 12.34
N ARG A 263 -1.58 -3.88 11.54
CA ARG A 263 -0.22 -3.38 11.78
C ARG A 263 -0.16 -1.85 11.57
N PRO A 264 0.83 -1.15 12.16
CA PRO A 264 1.00 0.28 11.94
C PRO A 264 1.20 0.61 10.45
N ARG A 265 0.58 1.71 10.00
CA ARG A 265 0.65 2.17 8.61
C ARG A 265 1.20 3.59 8.56
N LEU A 266 2.01 3.86 7.54
CA LEU A 266 2.43 5.22 7.20
C LEU A 266 1.19 6.07 6.91
N ASN A 267 1.31 7.38 7.15
CA ASN A 267 0.31 8.35 6.71
C ASN A 267 0.98 9.41 5.83
N SER A 268 1.07 9.14 4.53
CA SER A 268 1.65 10.08 3.56
C SER A 268 0.72 11.21 3.12
N THR A 269 -0.54 11.23 3.59
CA THR A 269 -1.52 12.26 3.21
C THR A 269 -1.14 13.68 3.64
N GLY A 270 -0.19 13.81 4.57
CA GLY A 270 0.15 15.09 5.20
C GLY A 270 -0.87 15.56 6.25
N ILE A 271 -1.95 14.79 6.47
CA ILE A 271 -3.01 15.13 7.42
C ILE A 271 -2.57 14.67 8.82
N THR A 272 -2.13 15.63 9.64
CA THR A 272 -1.84 15.43 11.07
C THR A 272 -3.04 15.78 11.96
N THR A 273 -3.86 16.73 11.52
CA THR A 273 -5.15 17.09 12.11
C THR A 273 -6.20 17.02 11.02
N LEU A 274 -7.32 16.36 11.30
CA LEU A 274 -8.39 16.15 10.31
C LEU A 274 -8.95 17.49 9.80
N PRO A 275 -9.05 17.69 8.48
CA PRO A 275 -9.63 18.91 7.92
C PRO A 275 -11.11 19.07 8.31
N PRO A 276 -11.64 20.31 8.33
CA PRO A 276 -13.06 20.54 8.59
C PRO A 276 -13.95 19.88 7.52
N VAL A 277 -14.92 19.06 7.97
CA VAL A 277 -15.88 18.37 7.09
C VAL A 277 -17.20 19.12 6.88
N GLY A 278 -17.44 20.16 7.68
CA GLY A 278 -18.72 20.88 7.70
C GLY A 278 -18.52 22.39 7.56
N LEU A 279 -19.24 22.99 6.62
CA LEU A 279 -19.51 24.41 6.57
C LEU A 279 -20.83 24.66 7.31
N VAL A 280 -20.74 25.00 8.59
CA VAL A 280 -21.90 25.01 9.51
C VAL A 280 -22.58 26.38 9.53
N PHE A 281 -23.91 26.37 9.38
CA PHE A 281 -24.74 27.57 9.39
C PHE A 281 -25.89 27.45 10.40
N GLY A 282 -25.96 28.39 11.35
CA GLY A 282 -27.01 28.40 12.38
C GLY A 282 -28.33 28.92 11.84
N ASN A 283 -29.20 28.04 11.37
CA ASN A 283 -30.46 28.41 10.73
C ASN A 283 -31.47 29.00 11.71
N LEU A 284 -32.12 30.09 11.31
CA LEU A 284 -33.14 30.78 12.08
C LEU A 284 -34.46 30.74 11.30
N SER A 285 -35.52 30.27 11.95
CA SER A 285 -36.89 30.53 11.47
C SER A 285 -37.18 32.02 11.54
N LEU A 286 -38.21 32.51 10.85
CA LEU A 286 -38.59 33.93 10.91
C LEU A 286 -38.84 34.40 12.34
N GLY A 287 -39.54 33.58 13.14
CA GLY A 287 -39.80 33.88 14.55
C GLY A 287 -38.51 34.00 15.35
N GLN A 288 -37.60 33.02 15.23
CA GLN A 288 -36.31 33.07 15.93
C GLN A 288 -35.46 34.26 15.45
N TRP A 289 -35.37 34.51 14.14
CA TRP A 289 -34.64 35.66 13.61
C TRP A 289 -35.15 36.98 14.20
N THR A 290 -36.48 37.14 14.29
CA THR A 290 -37.11 38.32 14.90
C THR A 290 -36.71 38.46 16.37
N THR A 291 -36.80 37.38 17.15
CA THR A 291 -36.36 37.38 18.57
C THR A 291 -34.88 37.75 18.71
N PHE A 292 -34.01 37.18 17.88
CA PHE A 292 -32.58 37.52 17.89
C PHE A 292 -32.34 38.99 17.54
N HIS A 293 -33.06 39.54 16.56
CA HIS A 293 -32.91 40.93 16.13
C HIS A 293 -33.43 41.92 17.19
N GLU A 294 -34.53 41.58 17.88
CA GLU A 294 -35.07 42.40 18.99
C GLU A 294 -34.12 42.45 20.19
N ASN A 295 -33.49 41.32 20.53
CA ASN A 295 -32.62 41.22 21.69
C ASN A 295 -31.15 41.61 21.39
N LEU A 296 -30.73 41.55 20.12
CA LEU A 296 -29.38 41.90 19.66
C LEU A 296 -29.43 42.85 18.45
N PRO A 297 -29.96 44.08 18.59
CA PRO A 297 -30.20 44.98 17.47
C PRO A 297 -28.93 45.42 16.72
N ASN A 298 -27.76 45.32 17.35
CA ASN A 298 -26.47 45.70 16.76
C ASN A 298 -25.70 44.52 16.14
N ALA A 299 -26.29 43.31 16.11
CA ALA A 299 -25.64 42.12 15.56
C ALA A 299 -25.62 42.14 14.03
N GLN A 300 -24.55 42.72 13.45
CA GLN A 300 -24.37 42.82 11.99
C GLN A 300 -24.46 41.47 11.25
N TRP A 301 -24.09 40.38 11.92
CA TRP A 301 -24.16 39.04 11.35
C TRP A 301 -25.60 38.58 11.05
N LEU A 302 -26.63 39.12 11.73
CA LEU A 302 -28.05 38.81 11.48
C LEU A 302 -28.59 39.35 10.16
N ARG A 303 -27.85 40.25 9.51
CA ARG A 303 -28.24 40.98 8.28
C ARG A 303 -29.48 41.86 8.49
N THR A 304 -29.84 42.62 7.45
CA THR A 304 -30.88 43.67 7.52
C THR A 304 -32.29 43.12 7.67
N ASN A 305 -32.59 42.00 7.01
CA ASN A 305 -33.90 41.35 7.05
C ASN A 305 -33.77 39.82 6.90
N HIS A 306 -34.86 39.08 7.14
CA HIS A 306 -34.85 37.61 7.08
C HIS A 306 -34.62 37.06 5.67
N GLU A 307 -35.00 37.79 4.62
CA GLU A 307 -34.71 37.37 3.24
C GLU A 307 -33.21 37.48 2.93
N ASP A 308 -32.54 38.54 3.37
CA ASP A 308 -31.08 38.66 3.28
C ASP A 308 -30.37 37.55 4.05
N TRP A 309 -30.92 37.13 5.20
CA TRP A 309 -30.44 35.98 5.96
C TRP A 309 -30.54 34.67 5.17
N LYS A 310 -31.67 34.41 4.50
CA LYS A 310 -31.85 33.24 3.63
C LYS A 310 -30.90 33.27 2.43
N LEU A 311 -30.68 34.43 1.82
CA LEU A 311 -29.70 34.59 0.75
C LEU A 311 -28.30 34.23 1.26
N GLY A 312 -27.94 34.65 2.48
CA GLY A 312 -26.68 34.28 3.12
C GLY A 312 -26.51 32.80 3.35
N ARG A 313 -27.57 32.12 3.77
CA ARG A 313 -27.61 30.67 3.88
C ARG A 313 -27.36 30.00 2.53
N ALA A 314 -28.02 30.48 1.47
CA ALA A 314 -27.87 29.95 0.13
C ALA A 314 -26.44 30.18 -0.40
N ASP A 315 -25.86 31.36 -0.16
CA ASP A 315 -24.48 31.67 -0.59
C ASP A 315 -23.44 30.86 0.17
N ALA A 316 -23.64 30.61 1.47
CA ALA A 316 -22.82 29.68 2.22
C ALA A 316 -22.95 28.26 1.65
N ALA A 317 -24.16 27.80 1.35
CA ALA A 317 -24.36 26.47 0.76
C ALA A 317 -23.63 26.29 -0.59
N LYS A 318 -23.54 27.34 -1.41
CA LYS A 318 -22.76 27.33 -2.67
C LYS A 318 -21.25 27.19 -2.48
N GLN A 319 -20.73 27.47 -1.29
CA GLN A 319 -19.30 27.33 -0.96
C GLN A 319 -18.94 25.91 -0.50
N ALA A 320 -19.93 25.03 -0.31
CA ALA A 320 -19.67 23.66 0.06
C ALA A 320 -18.93 22.91 -1.05
N THR A 321 -18.14 21.94 -0.62
CA THR A 321 -17.39 21.03 -1.50
C THR A 321 -17.71 19.59 -1.12
N ASP A 322 -17.23 18.63 -1.92
CA ASP A 322 -17.42 17.20 -1.66
C ASP A 322 -16.81 16.73 -0.34
N ARG A 323 -15.84 17.48 0.21
CA ARG A 323 -15.13 17.15 1.46
C ARG A 323 -15.42 18.14 2.60
N GLN A 324 -16.18 19.20 2.32
CA GLN A 324 -16.65 20.16 3.30
C GLN A 324 -18.10 20.54 2.97
N ILE A 325 -19.03 19.79 3.54
CA ILE A 325 -20.45 19.88 3.16
C ILE A 325 -21.17 20.97 3.94
N PHE A 326 -22.22 21.53 3.33
CA PHE A 326 -23.06 22.51 4.01
C PHE A 326 -23.95 21.85 5.07
N ILE A 327 -23.85 22.31 6.31
CA ILE A 327 -24.67 21.83 7.42
C ILE A 327 -25.51 22.97 7.98
N SER A 328 -26.82 22.76 8.05
CA SER A 328 -27.76 23.74 8.58
C SER A 328 -28.32 23.23 9.91
N ILE A 329 -28.00 23.90 11.01
CA ILE A 329 -28.49 23.54 12.35
C ILE A 329 -29.53 24.57 12.80
N PRO A 330 -30.77 24.18 13.10
CA PRO A 330 -31.76 25.08 13.69
C PRO A 330 -31.26 25.64 15.03
N VAL A 331 -31.37 26.96 15.20
CA VAL A 331 -30.98 27.65 16.43
C VAL A 331 -32.19 28.29 17.09
N ASN A 332 -32.30 28.06 18.40
CA ASN A 332 -33.32 28.65 19.25
C ASN A 332 -32.68 29.62 20.24
N TRP A 333 -33.33 30.74 20.50
CA TRP A 333 -32.86 31.80 21.39
C TRP A 333 -32.48 31.28 22.77
N ASP A 334 -33.38 30.55 23.46
CA ASP A 334 -33.15 30.08 24.82
C ASP A 334 -31.95 29.13 24.92
N ALA A 335 -31.81 28.24 23.94
CA ALA A 335 -30.72 27.27 23.91
C ALA A 335 -29.38 27.96 23.62
N TRP A 336 -29.37 28.91 22.68
CA TRP A 336 -28.21 29.75 22.40
C TRP A 336 -27.81 30.58 23.62
N LEU A 337 -28.76 31.24 24.27
CA LEU A 337 -28.52 32.09 25.44
C LEU A 337 -27.94 31.28 26.61
N LYS A 338 -28.48 30.08 26.85
CA LYS A 338 -27.95 29.14 27.85
C LYS A 338 -26.51 28.76 27.54
N TRP A 339 -26.21 28.44 26.28
CA TRP A 339 -24.85 28.09 25.86
C TRP A 339 -23.87 29.25 25.98
N VAL A 340 -24.28 30.47 25.60
CA VAL A 340 -23.49 31.69 25.78
C VAL A 340 -23.14 31.92 27.25
N GLY A 341 -24.09 31.72 28.15
CA GLY A 341 -23.88 31.84 29.60
C GLY A 341 -22.87 30.83 30.18
N GLN A 342 -22.52 29.79 29.43
CA GLN A 342 -21.53 28.77 29.83
C GLN A 342 -20.14 29.02 29.24
N GLN A 343 -20.00 29.95 28.29
CA GLN A 343 -18.71 30.24 27.65
C GLN A 343 -17.86 31.13 28.54
N ARG A 344 -16.57 30.77 28.68
CA ARG A 344 -15.59 31.51 29.49
C ARG A 344 -15.09 32.80 28.80
N GLU A 345 -15.19 32.86 27.48
CA GLU A 345 -14.81 34.01 26.66
C GLU A 345 -16.04 34.56 25.94
N HIS A 346 -16.37 35.84 26.18
CA HIS A 346 -17.63 36.47 25.73
C HIS A 346 -17.52 37.26 24.43
N GLN A 347 -16.44 37.11 23.64
CA GLN A 347 -16.27 37.95 22.45
C GLN A 347 -16.88 37.30 21.20
N HIS A 348 -17.86 38.01 20.62
CA HIS A 348 -18.45 37.80 19.30
C HIS A 348 -19.05 36.40 19.01
N LEU A 349 -19.70 35.78 20.00
CA LEU A 349 -20.47 34.56 19.80
C LEU A 349 -21.67 34.81 18.89
N THR A 350 -21.84 33.98 17.86
CA THR A 350 -22.95 34.07 16.89
C THR A 350 -23.76 32.79 16.89
N THR A 351 -24.87 32.77 16.15
CA THR A 351 -25.64 31.53 15.92
C THR A 351 -24.84 30.47 15.17
N HIS A 352 -23.88 30.87 14.32
CA HIS A 352 -22.97 29.96 13.63
C HIS A 352 -22.02 29.24 14.59
N HIS A 353 -21.51 29.93 15.62
CA HIS A 353 -20.65 29.32 16.63
C HIS A 353 -21.40 28.28 17.46
N TYR A 354 -22.61 28.62 17.92
CA TYR A 354 -23.47 27.67 18.62
C TYR A 354 -23.85 26.48 17.73
N ALA A 355 -24.23 26.72 16.48
CA ALA A 355 -24.51 25.65 15.52
C ALA A 355 -23.30 24.72 15.31
N THR A 356 -22.08 25.28 15.28
CA THR A 356 -20.84 24.51 15.17
C THR A 356 -20.62 23.64 16.40
N HIS A 357 -20.85 24.18 17.60
CA HIS A 357 -20.79 23.41 18.84
C HIS A 357 -21.78 22.23 18.83
N ILE A 358 -23.06 22.46 18.50
CA ILE A 358 -24.06 21.40 18.39
C ILE A 358 -23.69 20.37 17.31
N PHE A 359 -23.15 20.82 16.18
CA PHE A 359 -22.68 19.93 15.13
C PHE A 359 -21.54 19.03 15.60
N GLN A 360 -20.56 19.59 16.32
CA GLN A 360 -19.45 18.82 16.91
C GLN A 360 -19.96 17.79 17.92
N GLU A 361 -20.89 18.16 18.81
CA GLU A 361 -21.51 17.22 19.75
C GLU A 361 -22.21 16.07 19.02
N ARG A 362 -22.99 16.35 17.98
CA ARG A 362 -23.68 15.33 17.18
C ARG A 362 -22.70 14.41 16.45
N ILE A 363 -21.62 14.95 15.89
CA ILE A 363 -20.55 14.13 15.28
C ILE A 363 -19.94 13.21 16.32
N SER A 364 -19.60 13.72 17.50
CA SER A 364 -19.00 12.91 18.56
C SER A 364 -19.92 11.77 19.01
N VAL A 365 -21.23 12.03 19.14
CA VAL A 365 -22.22 10.98 19.45
C VAL A 365 -22.24 9.92 18.35
N LEU A 366 -22.42 10.30 17.09
CA LEU A 366 -22.47 9.35 15.97
C LEU A 366 -21.19 8.52 15.83
N LEU A 367 -20.02 9.15 15.98
CA LEU A 367 -18.73 8.44 15.92
C LEU A 367 -18.58 7.42 17.05
N ASN A 368 -19.00 7.77 18.26
CA ASN A 368 -18.91 6.88 19.43
C ASN A 368 -19.90 5.72 19.33
N GLU A 369 -21.04 5.92 18.67
CA GLU A 369 -22.08 4.91 18.49
C GLU A 369 -21.89 4.08 17.21
N ALA A 370 -21.03 4.51 16.29
CA ALA A 370 -20.81 3.83 15.02
C ALA A 370 -20.22 2.42 15.21
N LYS A 371 -20.72 1.46 14.44
CA LYS A 371 -20.36 0.03 14.59
C LYS A 371 -19.81 -0.55 13.31
N ASP A 372 -18.85 -1.46 13.48
CA ASP A 372 -18.39 -2.36 12.43
C ASP A 372 -19.56 -3.27 12.01
N ILE A 373 -19.84 -3.34 10.72
CA ILE A 373 -20.92 -4.16 10.15
C ILE A 373 -20.80 -5.62 10.60
N ASP A 374 -19.58 -6.14 10.74
CA ASP A 374 -19.32 -7.54 11.13
C ASP A 374 -19.68 -7.83 12.59
N ARG A 375 -19.90 -6.76 13.40
CA ARG A 375 -20.28 -6.86 14.82
C ARG A 375 -21.75 -6.56 15.07
N VAL A 376 -22.49 -6.17 14.03
CA VAL A 376 -23.91 -5.82 14.14
C VAL A 376 -24.76 -7.05 13.82
N LYS A 377 -25.60 -7.46 14.77
CA LYS A 377 -26.51 -8.62 14.58
C LYS A 377 -27.78 -8.26 13.81
N THR A 378 -28.21 -7.01 13.90
CA THR A 378 -29.45 -6.52 13.29
C THR A 378 -29.20 -5.10 12.82
N LEU A 379 -29.37 -4.87 11.52
CA LEU A 379 -29.21 -3.57 10.90
C LEU A 379 -30.51 -2.77 11.10
N PRO A 380 -30.43 -1.45 11.31
CA PRO A 380 -31.63 -0.61 11.30
C PRO A 380 -32.15 -0.44 9.87
N ASN A 381 -33.43 -0.11 9.72
CA ASN A 381 -34.05 0.08 8.40
C ASN A 381 -33.45 1.23 7.58
N ARG A 382 -32.74 2.18 8.21
CA ARG A 382 -32.05 3.28 7.53
C ARG A 382 -30.76 3.64 8.26
N TYR A 383 -29.63 3.57 7.56
CA TYR A 383 -28.32 3.91 8.11
C TYR A 383 -27.37 4.46 7.06
N MET A 384 -26.33 5.15 7.53
CA MET A 384 -25.18 5.54 6.74
C MET A 384 -24.17 4.41 6.77
N LEU A 385 -23.86 3.81 5.62
CA LEU A 385 -22.80 2.83 5.46
C LEU A 385 -21.54 3.53 4.97
N ILE A 386 -20.41 3.33 5.66
CA ILE A 386 -19.09 3.83 5.30
C ILE A 386 -18.16 2.65 5.06
N VAL A 387 -17.64 2.49 3.86
CA VAL A 387 -16.70 1.42 3.51
C VAL A 387 -15.35 2.03 3.19
N THR A 388 -14.29 1.52 3.83
CA THR A 388 -12.90 1.89 3.51
C THR A 388 -12.15 0.65 3.00
N GLU A 389 -11.62 0.73 1.78
CA GLU A 389 -10.62 -0.19 1.26
C GLU A 389 -9.26 0.20 1.85
N GLU A 390 -8.75 -0.60 2.80
CA GLU A 390 -7.40 -0.40 3.36
C GLU A 390 -6.37 -1.02 2.41
N ILE A 391 -5.48 -0.21 1.85
CA ILE A 391 -4.55 -0.64 0.80
C ILE A 391 -3.10 -0.51 1.27
N GLY A 392 -2.44 -1.64 1.46
CA GLY A 392 -1.01 -1.73 1.76
C GLY A 392 -0.61 -1.08 3.09
N GLN A 393 0.64 -0.63 3.16
CA GLN A 393 1.33 -0.07 4.31
C GLN A 393 1.08 1.43 4.51
N ASP A 394 0.39 2.12 3.60
CA ASP A 394 0.19 3.58 3.65
C ASP A 394 -1.28 3.98 3.57
N LYS A 395 -1.77 4.68 4.60
CA LYS A 395 -3.12 5.26 4.66
C LYS A 395 -3.41 6.20 3.50
N GLY A 396 -2.38 6.79 2.90
CA GLY A 396 -2.51 7.61 1.70
C GLY A 396 -3.08 6.86 0.50
N ASN A 397 -3.08 5.54 0.50
CA ASN A 397 -3.60 4.72 -0.59
C ASN A 397 -5.06 4.28 -0.38
N ASP A 398 -5.65 4.58 0.77
CA ASP A 398 -7.02 4.15 1.08
C ASP A 398 -8.07 4.84 0.20
N ILE A 399 -9.10 4.06 -0.13
CA ILE A 399 -10.28 4.54 -0.86
C ILE A 399 -11.49 4.33 0.04
N SER A 400 -12.35 5.32 0.15
CA SER A 400 -13.57 5.23 0.91
C SER A 400 -14.81 5.59 0.09
N HIS A 401 -15.92 4.99 0.50
CA HIS A 401 -17.24 5.15 -0.06
C HIS A 401 -18.24 5.35 1.07
N ALA A 402 -19.31 6.08 0.80
CA ALA A 402 -20.44 6.18 1.70
C ALA A 402 -21.74 6.12 0.91
N ALA A 403 -22.72 5.44 1.50
CA ALA A 403 -24.09 5.36 0.98
C ALA A 403 -25.09 5.38 2.14
N ILE A 404 -26.28 5.94 1.91
CA ILE A 404 -27.41 5.68 2.78
C ILE A 404 -28.09 4.42 2.28
N VAL A 405 -28.26 3.47 3.19
CA VAL A 405 -28.96 2.22 2.92
C VAL A 405 -30.35 2.31 3.54
N VAL A 406 -31.37 1.93 2.76
CA VAL A 406 -32.75 1.80 3.23
C VAL A 406 -33.23 0.38 2.97
N GLU A 407 -33.67 -0.31 4.01
CA GLU A 407 -34.31 -1.63 3.89
C GLU A 407 -35.81 -1.46 3.65
N ASN A 408 -36.26 -2.02 2.54
CA ASN A 408 -37.66 -2.02 2.13
C ASN A 408 -38.43 -3.14 2.84
N SER A 409 -39.76 -3.00 2.88
CA SER A 409 -40.65 -3.98 3.54
C SER A 409 -40.61 -5.38 2.95
N ASP A 410 -40.11 -5.53 1.72
CA ASP A 410 -39.94 -6.81 1.01
C ASP A 410 -38.55 -7.44 1.24
N GLY A 411 -37.69 -6.81 2.06
CA GLY A 411 -36.32 -7.24 2.34
C GLY A 411 -35.29 -6.81 1.29
N THR A 412 -35.67 -6.01 0.30
CA THR A 412 -34.71 -5.40 -0.64
C THR A 412 -34.02 -4.20 0.00
N GLN A 413 -32.85 -3.83 -0.53
CA GLN A 413 -32.06 -2.69 -0.06
C GLN A 413 -31.87 -1.67 -1.17
N ASP A 414 -32.23 -0.42 -0.88
CA ASP A 414 -31.95 0.73 -1.73
C ASP A 414 -30.70 1.46 -1.24
N PHE A 415 -29.89 1.92 -2.18
CA PHE A 415 -28.63 2.60 -1.92
C PHE A 415 -28.66 4.01 -2.53
N GLU A 416 -28.61 5.05 -1.68
CA GLU A 416 -28.31 6.42 -2.09
C GLU A 416 -26.81 6.65 -1.94
N GLU A 417 -26.08 6.72 -3.05
CA GLU A 417 -24.65 7.04 -3.03
C GLU A 417 -24.42 8.46 -2.50
N ILE A 418 -23.52 8.58 -1.52
CA ILE A 418 -23.15 9.86 -0.90
C ILE A 418 -21.80 10.34 -1.45
N PHE A 419 -20.82 9.45 -1.46
CA PHE A 419 -19.58 9.61 -2.19
C PHE A 419 -19.01 8.24 -2.53
N SER A 420 -18.30 8.15 -3.65
CA SER A 420 -17.65 6.91 -4.09
C SER A 420 -16.24 7.21 -4.58
N ASN A 421 -15.35 6.22 -4.44
CA ASN A 421 -13.97 6.27 -4.90
C ASN A 421 -13.19 7.50 -4.36
N GLN A 422 -13.48 7.94 -3.13
CA GLN A 422 -12.76 9.07 -2.54
C GLN A 422 -11.48 8.58 -1.89
N ARG A 423 -10.33 9.15 -2.29
CA ARG A 423 -9.03 8.89 -1.65
C ARG A 423 -9.03 9.50 -0.24
N LEU A 424 -9.48 8.71 0.73
CA LEU A 424 -9.71 9.06 2.14
C LEU A 424 -9.42 7.83 2.99
N PHE A 425 -8.55 8.00 3.99
CA PHE A 425 -8.34 6.99 5.02
C PHE A 425 -9.54 6.94 5.99
N HIS A 426 -9.66 5.80 6.67
CA HIS A 426 -10.87 5.44 7.42
C HIS A 426 -11.34 6.52 8.39
N GLU A 427 -10.45 7.04 9.25
CA GLU A 427 -10.84 8.02 10.26
C GLU A 427 -11.39 9.31 9.62
N TYR A 428 -10.85 9.75 8.48
CA TYR A 428 -11.38 10.91 7.77
C TYR A 428 -12.74 10.60 7.12
N ALA A 429 -12.86 9.44 6.48
CA ALA A 429 -14.12 8.99 5.89
C ALA A 429 -15.25 8.86 6.92
N MET A 430 -14.93 8.38 8.14
CA MET A 430 -15.86 8.29 9.26
C MET A 430 -16.43 9.66 9.65
N ILE A 431 -15.58 10.67 9.82
CA ILE A 431 -16.03 12.02 10.19
C ILE A 431 -16.86 12.65 9.06
N LEU A 432 -16.42 12.51 7.81
CA LEU A 432 -17.16 13.02 6.66
C LEU A 432 -18.52 12.34 6.51
N GLY A 433 -18.58 11.00 6.63
CA GLY A 433 -19.83 10.25 6.59
C GLY A 433 -20.78 10.60 7.74
N CYS A 434 -20.27 10.83 8.96
CA CYS A 434 -21.08 11.34 10.07
C CYS A 434 -21.66 12.74 9.77
N ALA A 435 -20.87 13.62 9.15
CA ALA A 435 -21.38 14.92 8.72
C ALA A 435 -22.52 14.77 7.71
N HIS A 436 -22.37 13.88 6.73
CA HIS A 436 -23.43 13.58 5.76
C HIS A 436 -24.67 12.98 6.41
N ALA A 437 -24.49 12.12 7.42
CA ALA A 437 -25.58 11.53 8.18
C ALA A 437 -26.39 12.61 8.90
N ILE A 438 -25.72 13.57 9.57
CA ILE A 438 -26.37 14.72 10.20
C ILE A 438 -27.12 15.57 9.16
N ALA A 439 -26.49 15.86 8.01
CA ALA A 439 -27.11 16.67 6.96
C ALA A 439 -28.41 16.06 6.42
N ARG A 440 -28.50 14.73 6.40
CA ARG A 440 -29.63 13.95 5.86
C ARG A 440 -30.51 13.33 6.95
N ASN A 441 -30.32 13.74 8.20
CA ASN A 441 -31.07 13.24 9.35
C ASN A 441 -31.05 11.70 9.45
N VAL A 442 -29.87 11.10 9.34
CA VAL A 442 -29.60 9.68 9.55
C VAL A 442 -28.95 9.52 10.92
N GLU A 443 -29.55 8.70 11.78
CA GLU A 443 -29.14 8.58 13.19
C GLU A 443 -28.14 7.45 13.44
N VAL A 444 -27.96 6.53 12.50
CA VAL A 444 -27.07 5.37 12.66
C VAL A 444 -26.00 5.37 11.59
N VAL A 445 -24.75 5.20 12.02
CA VAL A 445 -23.59 5.02 11.17
C VAL A 445 -23.03 3.62 11.37
N ILE A 446 -22.85 2.90 10.26
CA ILE A 446 -22.25 1.58 10.20
C ILE A 446 -21.04 1.65 9.29
N TRP A 447 -19.95 1.00 9.67
CA TRP A 447 -18.73 1.03 8.90
C TRP A 447 -18.18 -0.36 8.61
N HIS A 448 -17.39 -0.46 7.55
CA HIS A 448 -16.64 -1.67 7.22
C HIS A 448 -15.25 -1.31 6.70
N LYS A 449 -14.24 -2.08 7.10
CA LYS A 449 -12.90 -2.01 6.54
C LYS A 449 -12.69 -3.22 5.65
N ASN A 450 -12.65 -3.01 4.34
CA ASN A 450 -12.24 -4.05 3.41
C ASN A 450 -10.73 -4.22 3.53
N LYS A 451 -10.33 -5.36 4.09
CA LYS A 451 -8.93 -5.70 4.41
C LYS A 451 -8.25 -6.60 3.38
N THR A 452 -8.84 -6.76 2.19
CA THR A 452 -8.32 -7.65 1.13
C THR A 452 -6.84 -7.38 0.83
N TYR A 453 -6.43 -6.11 0.83
CA TYR A 453 -5.05 -5.69 0.56
C TYR A 453 -4.42 -4.97 1.76
N ALA A 454 -4.98 -5.11 2.96
CA ALA A 454 -4.53 -4.38 4.13
C ALA A 454 -3.23 -4.97 4.71
N TRP A 455 -2.47 -4.12 5.38
CA TRP A 455 -1.30 -4.52 6.16
C TRP A 455 -1.70 -5.14 7.50
N ILE A 456 -1.71 -6.49 7.58
CA ILE A 456 -2.28 -7.28 8.68
C ILE A 456 -1.30 -8.20 9.41
#